data_AF-A0A938UER7-F1
#
_entry.id   AF-A0A938UER7-F1
#
_cell.length_a   1.000
_cell.length_b   1.000
_cell.length_c   1.000
_cell.angle_alpha   90.00
_cell.angle_beta   90.00
_cell.angle_gamma   90.00
#
_symmetry.space_group_name_H-M   'P 1'
#
loop_
_entity.id
_entity.type
_entity.pdbx_description
1 polymer ?
#
loop_
_entity_poly.entity_id
_entity_poly.type
_entity_poly.pdbx_seq_one_letter_code
_entity_poly.pdbx_strand_id
1 'polypeptide(L)'
;MRATRLISFSIMPDFLREVERVAKEENRTKSELIREALRRYLEDREWEKLTRYARLKAMETGIRTEEDIQRVVDESRSEPAHA
;
A
#
# COMPACT_ATOMS: atom_id res chain seq x y z
N MET A 1 -23.89 7.81 -6.00
CA MET A 1 -23.46 8.80 -4.98
C MET A 1 -22.29 8.21 -4.21
N ARG A 2 -21.15 8.91 -4.10
CA ARG A 2 -20.08 8.48 -3.18
C ARG A 2 -20.49 8.86 -1.76
N ALA A 3 -20.67 7.88 -0.89
CA ALA A 3 -21.00 8.12 0.51
C ALA A 3 -19.72 8.50 1.28
N THR A 4 -19.54 9.79 1.56
CA THR A 4 -18.49 10.27 2.47
C THR A 4 -19.06 10.46 3.87
N ARG A 5 -18.27 10.10 4.90
CA ARG A 5 -18.59 10.35 6.31
C ARG A 5 -17.65 11.42 6.85
N LEU A 6 -18.17 12.33 7.69
CA LEU A 6 -17.36 13.34 8.37
C LEU A 6 -16.50 12.67 9.45
N ILE A 7 -15.22 13.04 9.53
CA ILE A 7 -14.30 12.67 10.60
C ILE A 7 -13.80 13.98 11.22
N SER A 8 -13.90 14.09 12.55
CA SER A 8 -13.36 15.21 13.32
C SER A 8 -12.30 14.70 14.28
N PHE A 9 -11.15 15.37 14.33
CA PHE A 9 -10.05 15.04 15.22
C PHE A 9 -9.29 16.32 15.58
N SER A 10 -8.63 16.31 16.73
CA SER A 10 -7.74 17.41 17.14
C SER A 10 -6.37 17.24 16.49
N ILE A 11 -5.79 18.34 16.03
CA ILE A 11 -4.47 18.40 15.41
C ILE A 11 -3.67 19.54 16.04
N MET A 12 -2.36 19.36 16.22
CA MET A 12 -1.51 20.44 16.73
C MET A 12 -1.57 21.65 15.77
N PRO A 13 -1.71 22.89 16.27
CA PRO A 13 -1.83 24.08 15.41
C PRO A 13 -0.68 24.21 14.41
N ASP A 14 0.54 23.87 14.84
CA ASP A 14 1.75 23.98 14.03
C ASP A 14 1.72 23.01 12.86
N PHE A 15 1.25 21.78 13.11
CA PHE A 15 1.10 20.77 12.07
C PHE A 15 -0.01 21.12 11.08
N LEU A 16 -1.12 21.71 11.55
CA LEU A 16 -2.17 22.21 10.65
C LEU A 16 -1.64 23.28 9.69
N ARG A 17 -0.80 24.20 10.16
CA ARG A 17 -0.18 25.23 9.30
C ARG A 17 0.70 24.59 8.21
N GLU A 18 1.42 23.53 8.55
CA GLU A 18 2.22 22.79 7.57
C GLU A 18 1.34 22.08 6.53
N VAL A 19 0.28 21.39 6.96
CA VAL A 19 -0.70 20.77 6.07
C VAL A 19 -1.31 21.81 5.11
N GLU A 20 -1.65 23.00 5.61
CA GLU A 20 -2.20 24.08 4.79
C GLU A 20 -1.19 24.63 3.78
N ARG A 21 0.07 24.78 4.18
CA ARG A 21 1.17 25.20 3.30
C ARG A 21 1.34 24.20 2.15
N VAL A 22 1.48 22.91 2.45
CA VAL A 22 1.66 21.85 1.45
C VAL A 22 0.46 21.77 0.50
N ALA A 23 -0.75 21.81 1.05
CA ALA A 23 -1.97 21.79 0.23
C ALA A 23 -2.01 22.96 -0.77
N LYS A 24 -1.58 24.15 -0.34
CA LYS A 24 -1.50 25.35 -1.20
C LYS A 24 -0.42 25.22 -2.28
N GLU A 25 0.76 24.72 -1.93
CA GLU A 25 1.86 24.48 -2.88
C GLU A 25 1.45 23.50 -3.99
N GLU A 26 0.68 22.47 -3.62
CA GLU A 26 0.20 21.43 -4.53
C GLU A 26 -1.16 21.76 -5.16
N ASN A 27 -1.69 22.97 -4.94
CA ASN A 27 -2.95 23.46 -5.51
C ASN A 27 -4.15 22.51 -5.26
N ARG A 28 -4.24 21.97 -4.03
CA ARG A 28 -5.29 21.04 -3.59
C ARG A 28 -5.89 21.41 -2.24
N THR A 29 -7.02 20.79 -1.89
CA THR A 29 -7.67 21.02 -0.59
C THR A 29 -7.00 20.22 0.53
N LYS A 30 -7.12 20.68 1.79
CA LYS A 30 -6.70 19.94 2.99
C LYS A 30 -7.25 18.52 3.01
N SER A 31 -8.53 18.37 2.70
CA SER A 31 -9.22 17.09 2.72
C SER A 31 -8.68 16.13 1.65
N GLU A 32 -8.23 16.61 0.50
CA GLU A 32 -7.59 15.77 -0.52
C GLU A 32 -6.20 15.30 -0.06
N LEU A 33 -5.38 16.21 0.47
CA LEU A 33 -4.07 15.89 1.03
C LEU A 33 -4.18 14.84 2.14
N ILE A 34 -5.07 15.05 3.12
CA ILE A 34 -5.24 14.14 4.26
C ILE A 34 -5.77 12.77 3.79
N ARG A 35 -6.74 12.74 2.88
CA ARG A 35 -7.27 11.46 2.35
C ARG A 35 -6.21 10.67 1.59
N GLU A 36 -5.38 11.34 0.79
CA GLU A 36 -4.29 10.71 0.07
C GLU A 36 -3.23 10.17 1.04
N ALA A 37 -2.83 10.97 2.04
CA ALA A 37 -1.89 10.54 3.06
C ALA A 37 -2.40 9.31 3.84
N LEU A 38 -3.67 9.31 4.24
CA LEU A 38 -4.30 8.16 4.90
C LEU A 38 -4.35 6.93 3.99
N ARG A 39 -4.65 7.10 2.70
CA ARG A 39 -4.65 5.99 1.74
C ARG A 39 -3.27 5.36 1.63
N ARG A 40 -2.23 6.17 1.40
CA ARG A 40 -0.84 5.70 1.31
C ARG A 40 -0.40 4.98 2.56
N TYR A 41 -0.69 5.55 3.73
CA TYR A 41 -0.38 4.91 5.02
C TYR A 41 -1.01 3.52 5.16
N LEU A 42 -2.27 3.36 4.72
CA LEU A 42 -2.94 2.05 4.77
C LEU A 42 -2.37 1.08 3.72
N GLU A 43 -2.10 1.54 2.50
CA GLU A 43 -1.50 0.74 1.44
C GLU A 43 -0.09 0.24 1.84
N ASP A 44 0.75 1.13 2.37
CA ASP A 44 2.09 0.80 2.87
C ASP A 44 2.02 -0.26 3.97
N ARG A 45 1.06 -0.11 4.91
CA ARG A 45 0.86 -1.07 5.99
C ARG A 45 0.43 -2.45 5.49
N GLU A 46 -0.39 -2.51 4.45
CA GLU A 46 -0.76 -3.79 3.82
C GLU A 46 0.40 -4.39 3.02
N TRP A 47 1.17 -3.55 2.32
CA TRP A 47 2.37 -3.97 1.59
C TRP A 47 3.44 -4.55 2.53
N GLU A 48 3.67 -3.96 3.70
CA GLU A 48 4.59 -4.48 4.70
C GLU A 48 4.18 -5.88 5.19
N LYS A 49 2.88 -6.10 5.41
CA LYS A 49 2.36 -7.43 5.80
C LYS A 49 2.57 -8.45 4.69
N LEU A 50 2.22 -8.10 3.46
CA LEU A 50 2.39 -8.98 2.30
C LEU A 50 3.87 -9.32 2.09
N THR A 51 4.75 -8.32 2.15
CA THR A 51 6.19 -8.49 1.99
C THR A 51 6.77 -9.40 3.06
N ARG A 52 6.32 -9.25 4.32
CA ARG A 52 6.73 -10.15 5.41
C ARG A 52 6.31 -11.59 5.14
N TYR A 53 5.06 -11.80 4.76
CA TYR A 53 4.55 -13.12 4.41
C TYR A 53 5.33 -13.73 3.22
N ALA A 54 5.52 -12.96 2.15
CA ALA A 54 6.23 -13.38 0.94
C ALA A 54 7.68 -13.79 1.25
N ARG A 55 8.39 -13.03 2.11
CA ARG A 55 9.75 -13.38 2.54
C ARG A 55 9.78 -14.71 3.28
N LEU A 56 8.88 -14.92 4.24
CA LEU A 56 8.80 -16.19 4.97
C LEU A 56 8.51 -17.35 4.02
N LYS A 57 7.57 -17.17 3.10
CA LYS A 57 7.25 -18.20 2.10
C LYS A 57 8.40 -18.49 1.15
N ALA A 58 9.08 -17.48 0.64
CA ALA A 58 10.25 -17.65 -0.21
C ALA A 58 11.36 -18.46 0.51
N MET A 59 11.58 -18.20 1.80
CA MET A 59 12.51 -18.99 2.62
C MET A 59 12.06 -20.44 2.79
N GLU A 60 10.78 -20.67 3.09
CA GLU A 60 10.19 -22.02 3.25
C GLU A 60 10.25 -22.84 1.95
N THR A 61 10.01 -22.21 0.80
CA THR A 61 9.97 -22.86 -0.52
C THR A 61 11.31 -22.85 -1.25
N GLY A 62 12.34 -22.22 -0.67
CA GLY A 62 13.68 -22.15 -1.25
C GLY A 62 13.82 -21.23 -2.46
N ILE A 63 12.86 -20.33 -2.72
CA ILE A 63 12.91 -19.34 -3.80
C ILE A 63 13.83 -18.19 -3.37
N ARG A 64 14.95 -18.00 -4.08
CA ARG A 64 15.95 -16.98 -3.73
C ARG A 64 16.33 -16.07 -4.90
N THR A 65 16.16 -16.54 -6.14
CA THR A 65 16.55 -15.79 -7.33
C THR A 65 15.40 -15.62 -8.32
N GLU A 66 15.61 -14.79 -9.34
CA GLU A 66 14.64 -14.63 -10.43
C GLU A 66 14.48 -15.94 -11.22
N GLU A 67 15.54 -16.73 -11.36
CA GLU A 67 15.47 -18.06 -12.00
C GLU A 67 14.59 -19.03 -11.21
N ASP A 68 14.62 -18.98 -9.87
CA ASP A 68 13.72 -19.79 -9.03
C ASP A 68 12.26 -19.40 -9.24
N ILE A 69 11.99 -18.11 -9.39
CA ILE A 69 10.65 -17.59 -9.68
C ILE A 69 10.19 -18.09 -11.06
N GLN A 70 11.04 -17.95 -12.08
CA GLN A 70 10.73 -18.37 -13.43
C GLN A 70 10.42 -19.88 -13.49
N ARG A 71 11.22 -20.71 -12.79
CA ARG A 71 10.99 -22.15 -12.67
C ARG A 71 9.61 -22.45 -12.06
N VAL A 72 9.27 -21.84 -10.94
CA VAL A 72 7.96 -22.05 -10.26
C VAL A 72 6.79 -21.60 -11.14
N VAL A 73 6.94 -20.48 -11.86
CA VAL A 73 5.92 -19.97 -12.79
C VAL A 73 5.73 -20.92 -13.98
N ASP A 74 6.82 -21.43 -14.54
CA ASP A 74 6.78 -22.37 -15.66
C ASP A 74 6.18 -23.72 -15.25
N GLU A 75 6.53 -24.22 -14.06
CA GLU A 75 5.91 -25.40 -13.45
C GLU A 75 4.40 -25.21 -13.29
N SER A 76 3.96 -24.09 -12.69
CA SER A 76 2.54 -23.79 -12.47
C SER A 76 1.74 -23.59 -13.77
N ARG A 77 2.36 -23.09 -14.85
CA ARG A 77 1.71 -22.93 -16.16
C ARG A 77 1.65 -24.23 -16.97
N SER A 78 2.57 -25.15 -16.69
CA SER A 78 2.66 -26.46 -17.35
C SER A 78 1.73 -27.49 -16.72
N GLU A 79 1.31 -27.28 -15.48
CA GLU A 79 0.23 -28.04 -14.86
C GLU A 79 -1.12 -27.71 -15.56
N PRO A 80 -1.83 -28.70 -16.13
CA PRO A 80 -3.15 -28.45 -16.69
C PRO A 80 -4.08 -27.96 -15.57
N ALA A 81 -4.78 -26.86 -15.82
CA ALA A 81 -5.77 -26.32 -14.89
C ALA A 81 -6.67 -27.45 -14.39
N HIS A 82 -6.58 -27.78 -13.11
CA HIS A 82 -7.52 -28.71 -12.48
C HIS A 82 -8.93 -28.12 -12.64
N ALA A 83 -9.72 -28.74 -13.52
CA ALA A 83 -11.13 -28.46 -13.75
C ALA A 83 -11.98 -28.92 -12.56
#